data_AF-A0A0E0AG81-F1
#
_entry.id   AF-A0A0E0AG81-F1
#
_cell.length_a   1.000
_cell.length_b   1.000
_cell.length_c   1.000
_cell.angle_alpha   90.00
_cell.angle_beta   90.00
_cell.angle_gamma   90.00
#
_symmetry.space_group_name_H-M   'P 1'
#
loop_
_entity.id
_entity.type
_entity.pdbx_description
1 polymer ?
#
loop_
_entity_poly.entity_id
_entity_poly.type
_entity_poly.pdbx_seq_one_letter_code
_entity_poly.pdbx_strand_id
1 'polypeptide(L)'
;MLVFLDSLHNEGDDFFRPIMAQLKANLQTAWDKFVCSPMDFRTFKTVFPPVPRQNLSCDSRVYVMKFIELWSPRILLSNLLSNENICNIRVQYANRIFFHEKNQMLQTEIQNVVLNWFDSYFN
;
A
#
# COMPACT_ATOMS: atom_id res chain seq x y z
N MET A 1 -15.24 -11.92 1.97
CA MET A 1 -15.34 -10.52 2.45
C MET A 1 -14.47 -9.67 1.56
N LEU A 2 -14.91 -8.45 1.21
CA LEU A 2 -14.09 -7.43 0.55
C LEU A 2 -13.80 -6.33 1.55
N VAL A 3 -12.53 -5.93 1.66
CA VAL A 3 -12.10 -4.88 2.59
C VAL A 3 -11.58 -3.71 1.79
N PHE A 4 -12.08 -2.53 2.10
CA PHE A 4 -11.63 -1.28 1.49
C PHE A 4 -10.87 -0.47 2.52
N LEU A 5 -9.62 -0.16 2.22
CA LEU A 5 -8.73 0.65 3.05
C LEU A 5 -8.39 1.90 2.27
N ASP A 6 -9.02 3.03 2.62
CA ASP A 6 -8.84 4.30 1.94
C ASP A 6 -8.61 5.41 2.98
N SER A 7 -7.49 6.13 2.86
CA SER A 7 -7.13 7.21 3.79
C SER A 7 -7.81 8.54 3.46
N LEU A 8 -8.50 8.65 2.32
CA LEU A 8 -9.12 9.87 1.77
C LEU A 8 -10.65 9.81 1.70
N HIS A 9 -11.24 8.68 1.33
CA HIS A 9 -12.69 8.53 1.19
C HIS A 9 -13.28 7.75 2.37
N ASN A 10 -14.55 7.99 2.68
CA ASN A 10 -15.27 7.30 3.76
C ASN A 10 -16.24 6.25 3.21
N GLU A 11 -16.66 5.34 4.08
CA GLU A 11 -17.79 4.46 3.78
C GLU A 11 -19.01 5.29 3.37
N GLY A 12 -19.64 4.91 2.26
CA GLY A 12 -20.81 5.61 1.71
C GLY A 12 -20.48 6.65 0.65
N ASP A 13 -19.22 7.04 0.47
CA ASP A 13 -18.83 7.96 -0.60
C ASP A 13 -19.16 7.35 -1.97
N ASP A 14 -19.82 8.15 -2.81
CA ASP A 14 -20.26 7.78 -4.14
C ASP A 14 -19.11 7.26 -5.03
N PHE A 15 -17.88 7.67 -4.72
CA PHE A 15 -16.62 7.18 -5.30
C PHE A 15 -16.55 5.65 -5.34
N PHE A 16 -17.00 4.96 -4.28
CA PHE A 16 -16.87 3.51 -4.19
C PHE A 16 -17.90 2.75 -5.01
N ARG A 17 -19.06 3.32 -5.33
CA ARG A 17 -20.14 2.61 -6.03
C ARG A 17 -19.69 1.91 -7.32
N PRO A 18 -19.08 2.60 -8.31
CA PRO A 18 -18.63 1.94 -9.54
C PRO A 18 -17.48 0.96 -9.29
N ILE A 19 -16.57 1.29 -8.36
CA ILE A 19 -15.39 0.48 -8.05
C ILE A 19 -15.79 -0.86 -7.43
N MET A 20 -16.73 -0.84 -6.49
CA MET A 20 -17.20 -2.04 -5.81
C MET A 20 -17.87 -3.03 -6.75
N ALA A 21 -18.70 -2.53 -7.68
CA ALA A 21 -19.35 -3.36 -8.69
C ALA A 21 -18.32 -4.03 -9.61
N GLN A 22 -17.37 -3.24 -10.13
CA GLN A 22 -16.33 -3.74 -11.03
C GLN A 22 -15.40 -4.75 -10.32
N LEU A 23 -14.99 -4.46 -9.08
CA LEU A 23 -14.11 -5.34 -8.32
C LEU A 23 -14.76 -6.70 -8.04
N LYS A 24 -16.05 -6.71 -7.67
CA LYS A 24 -16.81 -7.96 -7.46
C LYS A 24 -16.89 -8.79 -8.73
N ALA A 25 -17.24 -8.17 -9.86
CA ALA A 25 -17.33 -8.85 -11.15
C ALA A 25 -15.98 -9.42 -11.61
N ASN A 26 -14.91 -8.64 -11.46
CA ASN A 26 -13.55 -9.07 -11.80
C ASN A 26 -13.08 -10.23 -10.91
N LEU A 27 -13.35 -10.16 -9.61
CA LEU A 27 -12.97 -11.21 -8.67
C LEU A 27 -13.72 -12.51 -8.96
N GLN A 28 -15.02 -12.42 -9.28
CA GLN A 28 -15.80 -13.58 -9.69
C GLN A 28 -15.24 -14.20 -10.98
N THR A 29 -14.95 -13.38 -11.98
CA THR A 29 -14.35 -13.84 -13.25
C THR A 29 -13.01 -14.56 -13.02
N ALA A 30 -12.15 -14.01 -12.16
CA ALA A 30 -10.87 -14.63 -11.82
C ALA A 30 -11.08 -15.96 -11.05
N TRP A 31 -12.01 -15.98 -10.10
CA TRP A 31 -12.33 -17.18 -9.34
C TRP A 31 -12.85 -18.32 -10.23
N ASP A 32 -13.80 -18.02 -11.10
CA ASP A 32 -14.38 -18.98 -12.04
C ASP A 32 -13.31 -19.54 -12.99
N LYS A 33 -12.36 -18.70 -13.42
CA LYS A 33 -11.28 -19.09 -14.32
C LYS A 33 -10.19 -19.95 -13.66
N PHE A 34 -9.81 -19.63 -12.44
CA PHE A 34 -8.59 -20.20 -11.82
C PHE A 34 -8.86 -21.16 -10.67
N VAL A 35 -9.96 -21.01 -9.95
CA VAL A 35 -10.30 -21.87 -8.79
C VAL A 35 -11.31 -22.95 -9.18
N CYS A 36 -12.20 -22.67 -10.14
CA CYS A 36 -13.17 -23.61 -10.68
C CYS A 36 -14.08 -24.28 -9.62
N SER A 37 -14.34 -23.58 -8.51
CA SER A 37 -15.25 -24.02 -7.45
C SER A 37 -16.42 -23.05 -7.32
N PRO A 38 -17.67 -23.53 -7.14
CA PRO A 38 -18.81 -22.65 -6.90
C PRO A 38 -18.58 -21.72 -5.70
N MET A 39 -18.83 -20.42 -5.89
CA MET A 39 -18.75 -19.39 -4.86
C MET A 39 -19.80 -18.31 -5.13
N ASP A 40 -20.62 -17.98 -4.13
CA ASP A 40 -21.61 -16.91 -4.27
C ASP A 40 -21.05 -15.56 -3.83
N PHE A 41 -20.51 -14.79 -4.79
CA PHE A 41 -19.98 -13.44 -4.54
C PHE A 41 -21.02 -12.42 -4.05
N ARG A 42 -22.33 -12.71 -4.17
CA ARG A 42 -23.38 -11.86 -3.60
C ARG A 42 -23.37 -11.89 -2.07
N THR A 43 -22.85 -12.96 -1.49
CA THR A 43 -22.71 -13.12 -0.03
C THR A 43 -21.49 -12.39 0.54
N PHE A 44 -20.61 -11.84 -0.31
CA PHE A 44 -19.43 -11.11 0.16
C PHE A 44 -19.87 -9.80 0.81
N LYS A 45 -19.69 -9.75 2.14
CA LYS A 45 -19.76 -8.52 2.91
C LYS A 45 -18.62 -7.58 2.49
N THR A 46 -18.95 -6.32 2.31
CA THR A 46 -17.98 -5.23 2.20
C THR A 46 -17.73 -4.68 3.59
N VAL A 47 -16.47 -4.39 3.92
CA VAL A 47 -16.08 -3.82 5.22
C VAL A 47 -15.14 -2.64 4.99
N PHE A 48 -15.41 -1.55 5.70
CA PHE A 48 -14.57 -0.36 5.77
C PHE A 48 -14.06 -0.22 7.21
N PRO A 49 -12.95 -0.90 7.57
CA PRO A 49 -12.41 -0.78 8.92
C PRO A 49 -11.88 0.65 9.14
N PRO A 50 -11.82 1.13 10.39
CA PRO A 50 -11.23 2.42 10.69
C PRO A 50 -9.75 2.43 10.32
N VAL A 51 -9.34 3.45 9.57
CA VAL A 51 -7.95 3.66 9.15
C VAL A 51 -7.49 5.09 9.42
N PRO A 52 -6.19 5.30 9.61
CA PRO A 52 -5.59 6.64 9.62
C PRO A 52 -5.98 7.46 8.40
N ARG A 53 -6.38 8.71 8.65
CA ARG A 53 -6.76 9.66 7.61
C ARG A 53 -5.56 10.49 7.19
N GLN A 54 -5.40 10.66 5.90
CA GLN A 54 -4.30 11.47 5.37
C GLN A 54 -4.61 12.96 5.50
N ASN A 55 -3.60 13.75 5.85
CA ASN A 55 -3.72 15.21 5.88
C ASN A 55 -3.44 15.83 4.50
N LEU A 56 -2.51 15.26 3.74
CA LEU A 56 -2.10 15.74 2.43
C LEU A 56 -2.49 14.73 1.36
N SER A 57 -3.07 15.21 0.25
CA SER A 57 -3.49 14.36 -0.87
C SER A 57 -2.33 13.60 -1.52
N CYS A 58 -1.12 14.15 -1.45
CA CYS A 58 0.09 13.56 -2.01
C CYS A 58 0.62 12.34 -1.22
N ASP A 59 0.08 12.06 -0.02
CA ASP A 59 0.50 10.94 0.83
C ASP A 59 -0.28 9.64 0.58
N SER A 60 -1.33 9.67 -0.24
CA SER A 60 -2.25 8.54 -0.47
C SER A 60 -1.52 7.24 -0.80
N ARG A 61 -0.47 7.32 -1.61
CA ARG A 61 0.34 6.16 -1.99
C ARG A 61 1.12 5.56 -0.82
N VAL A 62 1.62 6.40 0.10
CA VAL A 62 2.31 5.95 1.31
C VAL A 62 1.35 5.19 2.23
N TYR A 63 0.14 5.71 2.39
CA TYR A 63 -0.93 5.05 3.13
C TYR A 63 -1.31 3.71 2.50
N VAL A 64 -1.54 3.65 1.19
CA VAL A 64 -1.85 2.39 0.48
C VAL A 64 -0.76 1.35 0.71
N MET A 65 0.52 1.71 0.54
CA MET A 65 1.63 0.79 0.77
C MET A 65 1.64 0.29 2.21
N LYS A 66 1.49 1.17 3.21
CA LYS A 66 1.48 0.76 4.63
C LYS A 66 0.24 -0.06 5.02
N PHE A 67 -0.91 0.22 4.43
CA PHE A 67 -2.11 -0.59 4.65
C PHE A 67 -1.89 -2.01 4.14
N ILE A 68 -1.30 -2.18 2.96
CA ILE A 68 -0.97 -3.52 2.45
C ILE A 68 0.06 -4.24 3.35
N GLU A 69 1.08 -3.54 3.83
CA GLU A 69 2.11 -4.11 4.70
C GLU A 69 1.60 -4.52 6.08
N LEU A 70 0.73 -3.71 6.68
CA LEU A 70 0.38 -3.82 8.11
C LEU A 70 -1.00 -4.43 8.36
N TRP A 71 -1.89 -4.38 7.38
CA TRP A 71 -3.28 -4.73 7.64
C TRP A 71 -3.46 -6.23 7.88
N SER A 72 -4.19 -6.54 8.94
CA SER A 72 -4.82 -7.83 9.15
C SER A 72 -6.17 -7.62 9.83
N PRO A 73 -7.08 -8.61 9.82
CA PRO A 73 -8.39 -8.48 10.46
C PRO A 73 -8.37 -8.15 11.96
N ARG A 74 -7.23 -8.30 12.65
CA ARG A 74 -7.08 -8.06 14.09
C ARG A 74 -6.24 -6.82 14.42
N ILE A 75 -5.77 -6.09 13.41
CA ILE A 75 -4.90 -4.93 13.59
C ILE A 75 -5.71 -3.64 13.44
N LEU A 76 -5.56 -2.74 14.42
CA LEU A 76 -6.02 -1.36 14.31
C LEU A 76 -4.89 -0.52 13.73
N LEU A 77 -5.00 -0.15 12.45
CA LEU A 77 -3.95 0.57 11.72
C LEU A 77 -3.59 1.91 12.38
N SER A 78 -4.53 2.56 13.07
CA SER A 78 -4.31 3.80 13.83
C SER A 78 -3.34 3.68 14.99
N ASN A 79 -3.05 2.47 15.46
CA ASN A 79 -2.03 2.25 16.49
C ASN A 79 -0.61 2.15 15.90
N LEU A 80 -0.49 1.94 14.59
CA LEU A 80 0.78 1.65 13.92
C LEU A 80 1.20 2.75 12.94
N LEU A 81 0.24 3.55 12.46
CA LEU A 81 0.46 4.57 11.44
C LEU A 81 -0.20 5.88 11.86
N SER A 82 0.59 6.96 11.83
CA SER A 82 0.16 8.33 12.08
C SER A 82 0.74 9.25 10.99
N ASN A 83 0.13 10.43 10.82
CA ASN A 83 0.61 11.45 9.89
C ASN A 83 2.05 11.90 10.19
N GLU A 84 2.45 11.93 11.47
CA GLU A 84 3.79 12.31 11.92
C GLU A 84 4.88 11.40 11.36
N ASN A 85 4.56 10.12 11.13
CA ASN A 85 5.53 9.13 10.67
C ASN A 85 5.69 9.11 9.14
N ILE A 86 4.84 9.82 8.38
CA ILE A 86 4.76 9.68 6.92
C ILE A 86 6.06 10.11 6.22
N CYS A 87 6.67 11.22 6.64
CA CYS A 87 7.96 11.66 6.07
C CYS A 87 9.07 10.62 6.29
N ASN A 88 9.16 10.05 7.49
CA ASN A 88 10.12 9.01 7.80
C ASN A 88 9.87 7.74 6.98
N ILE A 89 8.61 7.35 6.81
CA ILE A 89 8.23 6.19 5.98
C ILE A 89 8.63 6.42 4.52
N ARG A 90 8.47 7.62 3.97
CA ARG A 90 8.92 7.95 2.60
C ARG A 90 10.42 7.75 2.44
N VAL A 91 11.21 8.22 3.41
CA VAL A 91 12.67 8.01 3.41
C VAL A 91 13.01 6.52 3.50
N GLN A 92 12.33 5.76 4.36
CA GLN A 92 12.53 4.32 4.46
C GLN A 92 12.22 3.60 3.16
N TYR A 93 11.12 3.94 2.48
CA TYR A 93 10.80 3.36 1.17
C TYR A 93 11.80 3.74 0.10
N ALA A 94 12.22 5.02 0.04
CA ALA A 94 13.26 5.47 -0.88
C ALA A 94 14.56 4.68 -0.68
N ASN A 95 15.02 4.55 0.57
CA ASN A 95 16.21 3.77 0.91
C ASN A 95 16.05 2.29 0.53
N ARG A 96 14.91 1.67 0.85
CA ARG A 96 14.66 0.26 0.50
C ARG A 96 14.66 0.01 -1.00
N ILE A 97 14.05 0.91 -1.78
CA ILE A 97 14.02 0.80 -3.25
C ILE A 97 15.43 1.03 -3.81
N PHE A 98 16.09 2.08 -3.34
CA PHE A 98 17.42 2.45 -3.81
C PHE A 98 18.43 1.34 -3.51
N PHE A 99 18.45 0.82 -2.29
CA PHE A 99 19.35 -0.24 -1.81
C PHE A 99 18.86 -1.67 -2.04
N HIS A 100 17.81 -1.87 -2.85
CA HIS A 100 17.34 -3.21 -3.17
C HIS A 100 18.38 -3.95 -4.02
N GLU A 101 18.63 -5.23 -3.75
CA GLU A 101 19.60 -6.07 -4.48
C GLU A 101 19.34 -6.15 -6.00
N LYS A 102 18.07 -5.97 -6.39
CA LYS A 102 17.62 -5.96 -7.80
C LYS A 102 17.67 -4.58 -8.45
N ASN A 103 18.05 -3.53 -7.71
CA ASN A 103 18.27 -2.23 -8.32
C ASN A 103 19.56 -2.28 -9.14
N GLN A 104 19.42 -2.37 -10.47
CA GLN A 104 20.53 -2.51 -11.40
C GLN A 104 21.53 -1.35 -11.33
N MET A 105 21.10 -0.16 -10.88
CA MET A 105 22.02 0.98 -10.72
C MET A 105 23.07 0.74 -9.64
N LEU A 106 22.78 -0.09 -8.64
CA LEU A 106 23.76 -0.49 -7.63
C LEU A 106 24.71 -1.58 -8.11
N GLN A 107 24.63 -2.06 -9.35
CA GLN A 107 25.66 -2.93 -9.93
C GLN A 107 26.56 -2.15 -10.89
N THR A 108 26.53 -0.81 -10.81
CA THR A 108 27.32 0.10 -11.64
C THR A 108 28.29 0.90 -10.77
N GLU A 109 29.16 1.67 -11.40
CA GLU A 109 30.07 2.62 -10.74
C GLU A 109 29.35 3.60 -9.79
N ILE A 110 28.05 3.84 -10.00
CA ILE A 110 27.18 4.65 -9.14
C ILE A 110 27.08 4.08 -7.71
N GLN A 111 27.17 2.76 -7.52
CA GLN A 111 27.17 2.15 -6.19
C GLN A 111 28.33 2.66 -5.33
N ASN A 112 29.55 2.65 -5.90
CA ASN A 112 30.75 3.10 -5.20
C ASN A 112 30.69 4.59 -4.88
N VAL A 113 30.15 5.39 -5.81
CA VAL A 113 29.93 6.82 -5.58
C VAL A 113 28.99 7.03 -4.40
N VAL A 114 27.86 6.33 -4.31
CA VAL A 114 26.88 6.55 -3.24
C VAL A 114 27.34 6.03 -1.88
N LEU A 115 28.00 4.86 -1.85
CA LEU A 115 28.49 4.28 -0.59
C LEU A 115 29.68 5.05 -0.02
N ASN A 116 30.58 5.53 -0.90
CA ASN A 116 31.84 6.16 -0.48
C ASN A 116 31.82 7.69 -0.59
N TRP A 117 30.69 8.32 -0.99
CA TRP A 117 30.57 9.78 -1.09
C TRP A 117 30.98 10.47 0.22
N PHE A 118 30.57 9.90 1.35
CA PHE A 118 30.80 10.49 2.67
C PHE A 118 32.26 10.44 3.11
N ASP A 119 33.05 9.46 2.66
CA ASP A 119 34.47 9.35 3.04
C ASP A 119 35.34 10.45 2.40
N SER A 120 34.85 11.08 1.33
CA SER A 120 35.57 12.17 0.64
C SER A 120 35.52 13.53 1.36
N TYR A 121 34.65 13.68 2.36
CA TYR A 121 34.49 14.93 3.13
C TYR A 121 35.16 14.91 4.51
N PHE A 122 35.75 13.78 4.92
CA PHE A 122 36.38 13.61 6.23
C PHE A 122 37.89 13.33 6.17
N ASN A 123 38.53 13.57 5.02
CA ASN A 123 39.99 13.57 4.86
C ASN A 123 40.51 14.96 4.49
#